data_AF-A0A6P6T900-F1
#
_entry.id   AF-A0A6P6T900-F1
#
_cell.length_a   1.000
_cell.length_b   1.000
_cell.length_c   1.000
_cell.angle_alpha   90.00
_cell.angle_beta   90.00
_cell.angle_gamma   90.00
#
_symmetry.space_group_name_H-M   'P 1'
#
loop_
_entity.id
_entity.type
_entity.pdbx_description
1 polymer ?
#
loop_
_entity_poly.entity_id
_entity_poly.type
_entity_poly.pdbx_seq_one_letter_code
_entity_poly.pdbx_strand_id
1 'polypeptide(L)'
;MDSEVLNTASVSEEVHAGELEVESNYIDSLEVMSSSGDIMRELENVGELLTKVELDLACFSEKLLNLDILVMHVGARESDFEAFVSEKESTIGDSAKKALEFDLLSGILESEVKDLDNFIVTLRVEIDNAREMTISSKHYGEAFEYMQEKLTDCVKSFDQSLEQVSEMRVQSNNFQRTLLTCSEGDKDIDSVGNGYSSDLNSKIKMQTAEQQRHILRMFEKSLARELDLEKKLTDLRQSEEILKLKLQQDIFYMEEENEVAWEKLFEAENSAEVLLWTSKDFTSQLQIVKFNLNVSVQREAGLRSQCQELSKQLTMNNVALRKSEGMNAELVAKLTSTEKQVKESELQLFNLKGSAEKQRESLSKIHELEELVCHLKEKVSEAEKRADGAEAESKLLRHTNMELKKDSNSSTLETVNLLERQLRETDVQLQHAVASAEASQEKQSMLYSTIKDMEDLIEDLKSKVSKAESRTESAEEKCIILSETNSDLNDEIKFLRNRMECLDASLHQAEETKRATAKDIGIRTKLITDLIMKLALERERLHKQISLLTKEKKFLLKRLQHMSKVIL
;
A
#
# COMPACT_ATOMS: atom_id res chain seq x y z
N MET A 1 -26.52 -21.39 -25.04
CA MET A 1 -27.50 -20.35 -25.34
C MET A 1 -26.73 -19.19 -25.92
N ASP A 2 -26.79 -19.13 -27.24
CA ASP A 2 -26.73 -18.00 -28.16
C ASP A 2 -25.66 -16.90 -28.00
N SER A 3 -24.70 -17.05 -28.92
CA SER A 3 -23.87 -16.07 -29.64
C SER A 3 -24.35 -14.62 -29.65
N GLU A 4 -23.41 -13.69 -29.44
CA GLU A 4 -23.34 -12.49 -30.27
C GLU A 4 -21.88 -12.09 -30.53
N VAL A 5 -21.54 -12.09 -31.81
CA VAL A 5 -20.26 -11.73 -32.41
C VAL A 5 -20.42 -10.32 -32.96
N LEU A 6 -19.54 -9.39 -32.58
CA LEU A 6 -19.32 -8.15 -33.33
C LEU A 6 -17.83 -7.94 -33.57
N ASN A 7 -17.41 -8.40 -34.75
CA ASN A 7 -16.23 -7.93 -35.47
C ASN A 7 -16.66 -6.74 -36.34
N THR A 8 -15.83 -5.70 -36.42
CA THR A 8 -15.56 -4.81 -37.58
C THR A 8 -14.73 -3.63 -37.07
N ALA A 9 -13.76 -3.05 -37.76
CA ALA A 9 -12.98 -3.39 -38.94
C ALA A 9 -11.79 -2.41 -38.93
N SER A 10 -10.58 -2.91 -39.13
CA SER A 10 -9.38 -2.12 -39.36
C SER A 10 -9.38 -1.56 -40.78
N VAL A 11 -9.13 -0.26 -40.92
CA VAL A 11 -8.84 0.40 -42.19
C VAL A 11 -7.39 0.86 -42.15
N SER A 12 -6.56 0.18 -42.94
CA SER A 12 -5.21 0.61 -43.30
C SER A 12 -5.32 1.48 -44.55
N GLU A 13 -4.76 2.69 -44.51
CA GLU A 13 -4.47 3.50 -45.71
C GLU A 13 -2.96 3.76 -45.76
N GLU A 14 -2.31 3.02 -46.65
CA GLU A 14 -0.97 3.29 -47.20
C GLU A 14 -1.12 4.34 -48.31
N VAL A 15 -0.44 5.49 -48.18
CA VAL A 15 -0.14 6.35 -49.33
C VAL A 15 1.29 6.88 -49.24
N HIS A 16 2.11 6.26 -50.09
CA HIS A 16 3.20 6.78 -50.92
C HIS A 16 4.35 7.62 -50.31
N ALA A 17 5.54 7.02 -50.50
CA ALA A 17 6.86 7.60 -50.49
C ALA A 17 7.03 8.87 -51.35
N GLY A 18 7.79 9.81 -50.81
CA GLY A 18 8.50 10.87 -51.54
C GLY A 18 9.86 11.07 -50.89
N GLU A 19 10.91 10.58 -51.55
CA GLU A 19 12.33 10.81 -51.25
C GLU A 19 12.65 12.30 -51.08
N LEU A 20 13.47 12.60 -50.07
CA LEU A 20 14.51 13.61 -50.18
C LEU A 20 15.66 13.22 -49.25
N GLU A 21 16.69 12.65 -49.86
CA GLU A 21 18.01 12.42 -49.28
C GLU A 21 18.62 13.75 -48.84
N VAL A 22 19.00 13.86 -47.57
CA VAL A 22 20.17 14.65 -47.17
C VAL A 22 20.96 13.82 -46.16
N GLU A 23 21.99 13.21 -46.69
CA GLU A 23 23.09 12.57 -45.99
C GLU A 23 23.82 13.62 -45.12
N SER A 24 23.82 13.45 -43.80
CA SER A 24 24.89 14.01 -42.96
C SER A 24 25.17 13.13 -41.74
N ASN A 25 26.21 12.31 -41.90
CA ASN A 25 27.22 11.95 -40.91
C ASN A 25 26.73 11.48 -39.53
N TYR A 26 26.61 10.16 -39.42
CA TYR A 26 26.96 9.42 -38.21
C TYR A 26 28.42 9.74 -37.83
N ILE A 27 28.64 10.32 -36.64
CA ILE A 27 29.70 9.99 -35.68
C ILE A 27 29.37 10.73 -34.37
N ASP A 28 29.40 9.97 -33.28
CA ASP A 28 29.30 10.37 -31.87
C ASP A 28 27.92 10.73 -31.31
N SER A 29 27.17 9.70 -30.94
CA SER A 29 26.06 9.80 -29.96
C SER A 29 26.12 8.69 -28.91
N LEU A 30 27.31 8.09 -28.71
CA LEU A 30 27.50 6.98 -27.79
C LEU A 30 28.09 7.38 -26.43
N GLU A 31 27.87 8.62 -26.00
CA GLU A 31 28.25 9.10 -24.65
C GLU A 31 27.06 9.67 -23.84
N VAL A 32 25.84 9.67 -24.39
CA VAL A 32 24.67 10.32 -23.74
C VAL A 32 23.97 9.42 -22.70
N MET A 33 24.23 8.12 -22.68
CA MET A 33 23.52 7.20 -21.79
C MET A 33 23.95 7.24 -20.31
N SER A 34 24.92 8.09 -19.94
CA SER A 34 25.29 8.34 -18.54
C SER A 34 24.63 9.58 -17.91
N SER A 35 23.90 10.41 -18.68
CA SER A 35 23.44 11.74 -18.23
C SER A 35 21.97 11.82 -17.79
N SER A 36 21.12 10.87 -18.21
CA SER A 36 19.67 10.92 -17.97
C SER A 36 19.29 10.96 -16.48
N GLY A 37 20.08 10.30 -15.62
CA GLY A 37 19.85 10.30 -14.17
C GLY A 37 20.22 11.60 -13.47
N ASP A 38 21.26 12.31 -13.92
CA ASP A 38 21.64 13.62 -13.38
C ASP A 38 20.68 14.72 -13.86
N ILE A 39 20.19 14.60 -15.10
CA ILE A 39 19.21 15.49 -15.74
C ILE A 39 17.86 15.47 -15.01
N MET A 40 17.36 14.29 -14.62
CA MET A 40 16.11 14.17 -13.86
C MET A 40 16.25 14.74 -12.44
N ARG A 41 17.40 14.55 -11.80
CA ARG A 41 17.70 15.07 -10.46
C ARG A 41 17.85 16.59 -10.43
N GLU A 42 18.44 17.19 -11.47
CA GLU A 42 18.53 18.64 -11.60
C GLU A 42 17.15 19.27 -11.78
N LEU A 43 16.29 18.68 -12.62
CA LEU A 43 14.92 19.15 -12.81
C LEU A 43 14.08 19.06 -11.53
N GLU A 44 14.22 17.97 -10.78
CA GLU A 44 13.58 17.79 -9.47
C GLU A 44 14.07 18.84 -8.46
N ASN A 45 15.37 19.11 -8.40
CA ASN A 45 15.95 20.13 -7.53
C ASN A 45 15.51 21.57 -7.87
N VAL A 46 15.38 21.92 -9.16
CA VAL A 46 14.82 23.22 -9.57
C VAL A 46 13.33 23.32 -9.19
N GLY A 47 12.58 22.23 -9.39
CA GLY A 47 11.18 22.14 -8.98
C GLY A 47 11.00 22.32 -7.48
N GLU A 48 11.81 21.66 -6.66
CA GLU A 48 11.81 21.77 -5.20
C GLU A 48 12.15 23.18 -4.71
N LEU A 49 13.14 23.82 -5.33
CA LEU A 49 13.53 25.18 -4.95
C LEU A 49 12.46 26.20 -5.35
N LEU A 50 11.78 25.98 -6.48
CA LEU A 50 10.65 26.82 -6.91
C LEU A 50 9.42 26.65 -6.01
N THR A 51 9.07 25.42 -5.62
CA THR A 51 7.96 25.19 -4.67
C THR A 51 8.28 25.77 -3.29
N LYS A 52 9.54 25.74 -2.87
CA LYS A 52 9.97 26.43 -1.64
C LYS A 52 9.73 27.94 -1.74
N VAL A 53 10.17 28.58 -2.83
CA VAL A 53 9.94 30.02 -3.07
C VAL A 53 8.44 30.35 -3.11
N GLU A 54 7.61 29.51 -3.72
CA GLU A 54 6.15 29.65 -3.73
C GLU A 54 5.56 29.61 -2.30
N LEU A 55 5.99 28.66 -1.47
CA LEU A 55 5.53 28.51 -0.09
C LEU A 55 5.97 29.69 0.79
N ASP A 56 7.25 30.08 0.70
CA ASP A 56 7.78 31.20 1.48
C ASP A 56 7.13 32.53 1.07
N LEU A 57 6.81 32.71 -0.22
CA LEU A 57 6.05 33.86 -0.70
C LEU A 57 4.57 33.85 -0.26
N ALA A 58 3.94 32.68 -0.19
CA ALA A 58 2.59 32.53 0.35
C ALA A 58 2.55 32.88 1.85
N CYS A 59 3.50 32.36 2.63
CA CYS A 59 3.66 32.70 4.05
C CYS A 59 3.93 34.19 4.24
N PHE A 60 4.78 34.79 3.38
CA PHE A 60 5.01 36.23 3.39
C PHE A 60 3.73 37.02 3.14
N SER A 61 2.95 36.62 2.14
CA SER A 61 1.68 37.28 1.79
C SER A 61 0.66 37.22 2.92
N GLU A 62 0.58 36.07 3.62
CA GLU A 62 -0.25 35.93 4.82
C GLU A 62 0.22 36.86 5.95
N LYS A 63 1.54 36.94 6.18
CA LYS A 63 2.10 37.88 7.17
C LYS A 63 1.78 39.33 6.81
N LEU A 64 1.81 39.70 5.53
CA LEU A 64 1.46 41.04 5.08
C LEU A 64 -0.02 41.37 5.30
N LEU A 65 -0.95 40.44 5.03
CA LEU A 65 -2.37 40.63 5.32
C LEU A 65 -2.63 40.83 6.81
N ASN A 66 -1.96 40.05 7.66
CA ASN A 66 -2.06 40.20 9.11
C ASN A 66 -1.53 41.57 9.59
N LEU A 67 -0.45 42.06 8.97
CA LEU A 67 0.08 43.38 9.28
C LEU A 67 -0.79 44.52 8.74
N ASP A 68 -1.46 44.34 7.61
CA ASP A 68 -2.43 45.30 7.10
C ASP A 68 -3.63 45.48 8.06
N ILE A 69 -4.09 44.37 8.67
CA ILE A 69 -5.08 44.41 9.75
C ILE A 69 -4.54 45.18 10.97
N LEU A 70 -3.28 44.95 11.35
CA LEU A 70 -2.65 45.69 12.45
C LEU A 70 -2.54 47.19 12.13
N VAL A 71 -2.14 47.55 10.92
CA VAL A 71 -2.10 48.94 10.42
C VAL A 71 -3.48 49.59 10.55
N MET A 72 -4.55 48.92 10.11
CA MET A 72 -5.91 49.44 10.25
C MET A 72 -6.28 49.68 11.72
N HIS A 73 -5.93 48.74 12.62
CA HIS A 73 -6.18 48.91 14.05
C HIS A 73 -5.38 50.06 14.67
N VAL A 74 -4.11 50.19 14.30
CA VAL A 74 -3.25 51.31 14.74
C VAL A 74 -3.82 52.64 14.24
N GLY A 75 -4.26 52.72 12.99
CA GLY A 75 -4.87 53.94 12.43
C GLY A 75 -6.22 54.32 13.08
N ALA A 76 -7.04 53.34 13.46
CA ALA A 76 -8.24 53.60 14.25
C ALA A 76 -7.88 54.17 15.64
N ARG A 77 -6.83 53.64 16.27
CA ARG A 77 -6.31 54.13 17.56
C ARG A 77 -5.62 55.48 17.46
N GLU A 78 -4.95 55.78 16.35
CA GLU A 78 -4.42 57.10 16.03
C GLU A 78 -5.55 58.13 15.98
N SER A 79 -6.62 57.82 15.23
CA SER A 79 -7.78 58.71 15.09
C SER A 79 -8.46 58.98 16.44
N ASP A 80 -8.61 57.94 17.26
CA ASP A 80 -9.08 58.07 18.64
C ASP A 80 -8.13 58.99 19.43
N PHE A 81 -6.83 58.72 19.41
CA PHE A 81 -5.81 59.49 20.12
C PHE A 81 -5.79 60.98 19.71
N GLU A 82 -5.80 61.30 18.41
CA GLU A 82 -5.85 62.68 17.91
C GLU A 82 -7.13 63.43 18.32
N ALA A 83 -8.27 62.74 18.33
CA ALA A 83 -9.54 63.31 18.81
C ALA A 83 -9.44 63.64 20.31
N PHE A 84 -8.82 62.77 21.13
CA PHE A 84 -8.63 63.00 22.56
C PHE A 84 -7.60 64.09 22.88
N VAL A 85 -6.52 64.23 22.08
CA VAL A 85 -5.55 65.33 22.22
C VAL A 85 -6.21 66.69 21.95
N SER A 86 -7.25 66.72 21.09
CA SER A 86 -7.99 67.94 20.73
C SER A 86 -9.08 68.33 21.75
N GLU A 87 -9.59 67.38 22.55
CA GLU A 87 -10.58 67.62 23.61
C GLU A 87 -9.91 68.05 24.92
N LYS A 88 -9.94 69.35 25.22
CA LYS A 88 -9.37 70.00 26.42
C LYS A 88 -9.95 69.55 27.79
N GLU A 89 -10.91 68.62 27.82
CA GLU A 89 -11.83 68.44 28.95
C GLU A 89 -11.98 66.97 29.39
N SER A 90 -10.92 66.16 29.29
CA SER A 90 -10.92 64.75 29.70
C SER A 90 -10.07 64.46 30.95
N THR A 91 -10.45 63.43 31.71
CA THR A 91 -9.76 62.93 32.90
C THR A 91 -8.37 62.40 32.51
N ILE A 92 -7.31 63.01 33.05
CA ILE A 92 -5.89 62.73 32.77
C ILE A 92 -5.56 61.22 32.72
N GLY A 93 -6.20 60.40 33.57
CA GLY A 93 -5.97 58.95 33.63
C GLY A 93 -6.42 58.14 32.41
N ASP A 94 -7.52 58.52 31.75
CA ASP A 94 -8.03 57.79 30.58
C ASP A 94 -7.26 58.16 29.31
N SER A 95 -6.78 59.41 29.23
CA SER A 95 -5.94 59.90 28.12
C SER A 95 -4.58 59.20 28.08
N ALA A 96 -3.92 59.03 29.23
CA ALA A 96 -2.64 58.35 29.31
C ALA A 96 -2.73 56.87 28.92
N LYS A 97 -3.83 56.19 29.26
CA LYS A 97 -4.06 54.79 28.90
C LYS A 97 -4.19 54.60 27.38
N LYS A 98 -4.95 55.47 26.70
CA LYS A 98 -5.13 55.42 25.24
C LYS A 98 -3.85 55.81 24.50
N ALA A 99 -3.10 56.78 25.02
CA ALA A 99 -1.79 57.16 24.49
C ALA A 99 -0.80 55.99 24.55
N LEU A 100 -0.74 55.29 25.69
CA LEU A 100 0.11 54.11 25.85
C LEU A 100 -0.32 52.94 24.97
N GLU A 101 -1.62 52.74 24.76
CA GLU A 101 -2.13 51.70 23.84
C GLU A 101 -1.71 52.00 22.39
N PHE A 102 -1.85 53.26 21.96
CA PHE A 102 -1.40 53.69 20.63
C PHE A 102 0.11 53.60 20.45
N ASP A 103 0.90 54.03 21.44
CA ASP A 103 2.37 53.96 21.44
C ASP A 103 2.86 52.51 21.35
N LEU A 104 2.29 51.61 22.17
CA LEU A 104 2.64 50.19 22.16
C LEU A 104 2.29 49.52 20.82
N LEU A 105 1.09 49.76 20.29
CA LEU A 105 0.67 49.17 19.02
C LEU A 105 1.50 49.70 17.83
N SER A 106 1.82 51.00 17.84
CA SER A 106 2.70 51.61 16.82
C SER A 106 4.12 51.04 16.90
N GLY A 107 4.64 50.82 18.10
CA GLY A 107 5.96 50.20 18.31
C GLY A 107 6.01 48.74 17.89
N ILE A 108 4.94 47.97 18.12
CA ILE A 108 4.81 46.59 17.60
C ILE A 108 4.82 46.59 16.07
N LEU A 109 4.00 47.47 15.45
CA LEU A 109 3.94 47.58 14.00
C LEU A 109 5.30 47.97 13.40
N GLU A 110 6.01 48.93 13.99
CA GLU A 110 7.34 49.34 13.54
C GLU A 110 8.35 48.18 13.61
N SER A 111 8.34 47.42 14.72
CA SER A 111 9.21 46.24 14.88
C SER A 111 8.92 45.18 13.82
N GLU A 112 7.65 44.86 13.58
CA GLU A 112 7.27 43.84 12.61
C GLU A 112 7.57 44.26 11.17
N VAL A 113 7.30 45.52 10.81
CA VAL A 113 7.64 46.06 9.47
C VAL A 113 9.15 46.03 9.24
N LYS A 114 9.95 46.25 10.28
CA LYS A 114 11.41 46.13 10.22
C LYS A 114 11.88 44.68 10.11
N ASP A 115 11.22 43.74 10.78
CA ASP A 115 11.56 42.33 10.68
C ASP A 115 11.25 41.75 9.28
N LEU A 116 10.26 42.31 8.57
CA LEU A 116 10.01 41.98 7.16
C LEU A 116 11.21 42.29 6.27
N ASP A 117 12.04 43.30 6.57
CA ASP A 117 13.23 43.61 5.75
C ASP A 117 14.21 42.42 5.71
N ASN A 118 14.40 41.73 6.83
CA ASN A 118 15.26 40.55 6.89
C ASN A 118 14.69 39.39 6.05
N PHE A 119 13.37 39.23 6.09
CA PHE A 119 12.67 38.21 5.31
C PHE A 119 12.72 38.52 3.81
N ILE A 120 12.51 39.78 3.42
CA ILE A 120 12.62 40.26 2.03
C ILE A 120 14.00 39.98 1.45
N VAL A 121 15.07 40.25 2.21
CA VAL A 121 16.45 39.98 1.76
C VAL A 121 16.65 38.48 1.53
N THR A 122 16.14 37.64 2.44
CA THR A 122 16.25 36.18 2.33
C THR A 122 15.48 35.66 1.12
N LEU A 123 14.22 36.04 0.97
CA LEU A 123 13.35 35.59 -0.13
C LEU A 123 13.87 36.08 -1.49
N ARG A 124 14.44 37.28 -1.56
CA ARG A 124 15.08 37.80 -2.79
C ARG A 124 16.26 36.95 -3.23
N VAL A 125 17.12 36.53 -2.29
CA VAL A 125 18.25 35.63 -2.59
C VAL A 125 17.74 34.28 -3.10
N GLU A 126 16.66 33.76 -2.52
CA GLU A 126 16.08 32.47 -2.95
C GLU A 126 15.43 32.56 -4.34
N ILE A 127 14.72 33.65 -4.65
CA ILE A 127 14.20 33.94 -5.99
C ILE A 127 15.33 34.07 -7.02
N ASP A 128 16.41 34.77 -6.68
CA ASP A 128 17.57 34.92 -7.57
C ASP A 128 18.26 33.57 -7.82
N ASN A 129 18.41 32.73 -6.79
CA ASN A 129 18.91 31.36 -6.92
C ASN A 129 17.99 30.50 -7.80
N ALA A 130 16.66 30.59 -7.60
CA ALA A 130 15.67 29.91 -8.43
C ALA A 130 15.80 30.32 -9.89
N ARG A 131 15.99 31.62 -10.13
CA ARG A 131 16.18 32.18 -11.47
C ARG A 131 17.45 31.69 -12.15
N GLU A 132 18.57 31.66 -11.45
CA GLU A 132 19.82 31.11 -12.00
C GLU A 132 19.67 29.63 -12.33
N MET A 133 19.04 28.85 -11.45
CA MET A 133 18.77 27.43 -11.66
C MET A 133 17.80 27.19 -12.83
N THR A 134 16.71 27.95 -12.94
CA THR A 134 15.80 27.87 -14.09
C THR A 134 16.52 28.24 -15.40
N ILE A 135 17.39 29.25 -15.41
CA ILE A 135 18.17 29.60 -16.62
C ILE A 135 19.12 28.46 -17.04
N SER A 136 19.67 27.73 -16.08
CA SER A 136 20.53 26.57 -16.35
C SER A 136 19.76 25.37 -16.93
N SER A 137 18.45 25.27 -16.67
CA SER A 137 17.57 24.20 -17.18
C SER A 137 16.89 24.55 -18.52
N LYS A 138 17.51 25.37 -19.37
CA LYS A 138 16.96 25.73 -20.71
C LYS A 138 16.77 24.56 -21.68
N HIS A 139 17.41 23.42 -21.42
CA HIS A 139 17.44 22.27 -22.34
C HIS A 139 16.17 21.41 -22.29
N TYR A 140 15.23 21.71 -21.37
CA TYR A 140 14.12 20.84 -20.99
C TYR A 140 12.77 21.19 -21.66
N GLY A 141 12.77 22.05 -22.69
CA GLY A 141 11.59 22.31 -23.53
C GLY A 141 10.36 22.78 -22.73
N GLU A 142 9.25 22.05 -22.85
CA GLU A 142 7.96 22.37 -22.20
C GLU A 142 8.06 22.48 -20.66
N ALA A 143 8.87 21.65 -20.01
CA ALA A 143 9.06 21.71 -18.56
C ALA A 143 9.77 23.00 -18.12
N PHE A 144 10.69 23.51 -18.95
CA PHE A 144 11.34 24.79 -18.72
C PHE A 144 10.36 25.97 -18.89
N GLU A 145 9.51 25.94 -19.94
CA GLU A 145 8.49 26.98 -20.14
C GLU A 145 7.53 27.07 -18.95
N TYR A 146 7.08 25.92 -18.43
CA TYR A 146 6.23 25.84 -17.24
C TYR A 146 6.91 26.41 -15.98
N MET A 147 8.16 25.99 -15.69
CA MET A 147 8.89 26.51 -14.52
C MET A 147 9.20 28.00 -14.66
N GLN A 148 9.48 28.47 -15.88
CA GLN A 148 9.75 29.88 -16.16
C GLN A 148 8.49 30.73 -15.96
N GLU A 149 7.33 30.26 -16.39
CA GLU A 149 6.04 30.92 -16.17
C GLU A 149 5.75 31.05 -14.67
N LYS A 150 5.85 29.95 -13.92
CA LYS A 150 5.67 29.94 -12.46
C LYS A 150 6.63 30.88 -11.73
N LEU A 151 7.92 30.85 -12.07
CA LEU A 151 8.91 31.75 -11.48
C LEU A 151 8.58 33.22 -11.82
N THR A 152 8.11 33.48 -13.03
CA THR A 152 7.71 34.84 -13.45
C THR A 152 6.52 35.33 -12.63
N ASP A 153 5.57 34.47 -12.33
CA ASP A 153 4.42 34.81 -11.48
C ASP A 153 4.85 35.02 -10.02
N CYS A 154 5.76 34.20 -9.49
CA CYS A 154 6.36 34.43 -8.16
C CYS A 154 7.05 35.78 -8.07
N VAL A 155 7.84 36.17 -9.08
CA VAL A 155 8.51 37.48 -9.12
C VAL A 155 7.50 38.62 -9.13
N LYS A 156 6.42 38.54 -9.94
CA LYS A 156 5.37 39.56 -9.97
C LYS A 156 4.67 39.68 -8.61
N SER A 157 4.30 38.56 -7.99
CA SER A 157 3.66 38.54 -6.68
C SER A 157 4.59 39.11 -5.60
N PHE A 158 5.87 38.75 -5.62
CA PHE A 158 6.87 39.32 -4.72
C PHE A 158 7.03 40.83 -4.89
N ASP A 159 7.10 41.33 -6.13
CA ASP A 159 7.17 42.77 -6.41
C ASP A 159 5.92 43.51 -5.89
N GLN A 160 4.73 42.92 -6.04
CA GLN A 160 3.49 43.47 -5.46
C GLN A 160 3.54 43.50 -3.93
N SER A 161 4.05 42.45 -3.29
CA SER A 161 4.24 42.40 -1.84
C SER A 161 5.24 43.46 -1.36
N LEU A 162 6.29 43.78 -2.12
CA LEU A 162 7.24 44.86 -1.78
C LEU A 162 6.60 46.25 -1.83
N GLU A 163 5.65 46.47 -2.73
CA GLU A 163 4.88 47.71 -2.78
C GLU A 163 4.01 47.85 -1.53
N GLN A 164 3.34 46.78 -1.09
CA GLN A 164 2.56 46.76 0.16
C GLN A 164 3.41 47.03 1.40
N VAL A 165 4.59 46.43 1.50
CA VAL A 165 5.53 46.71 2.61
C VAL A 165 5.95 48.18 2.63
N SER A 166 6.16 48.76 1.45
CA SER A 166 6.52 50.17 1.32
C SER A 166 5.39 51.08 1.79
N GLU A 167 4.14 50.74 1.49
CA GLU A 167 2.96 51.46 1.97
C GLU A 167 2.82 51.37 3.50
N MET A 168 2.93 50.17 4.07
CA MET A 168 2.89 49.96 5.53
C MET A 168 4.00 50.71 6.24
N ARG A 169 5.19 50.81 5.64
CA ARG A 169 6.31 51.60 6.17
C ARG A 169 5.98 53.09 6.20
N VAL A 170 5.33 53.62 5.17
CA VAL A 170 4.90 55.02 5.14
C VAL A 170 3.88 55.27 6.25
N GLN A 171 2.92 54.37 6.45
CA GLN A 171 1.92 54.49 7.51
C GLN A 171 2.53 54.35 8.91
N SER A 172 3.40 53.37 9.13
CA SER A 172 4.15 53.21 10.39
C SER A 172 4.94 54.46 10.75
N ASN A 173 5.64 55.06 9.79
CA ASN A 173 6.33 56.34 10.01
C ASN A 173 5.36 57.49 10.29
N ASN A 174 4.18 57.52 9.67
CA ASN A 174 3.16 58.53 9.97
C ASN A 174 2.69 58.41 11.43
N PHE A 175 2.38 57.21 11.92
CA PHE A 175 2.00 56.98 13.32
C PHE A 175 3.09 57.44 14.30
N GLN A 176 4.36 57.15 14.00
CA GLN A 176 5.49 57.61 14.80
C GLN A 176 5.63 59.13 14.81
N ARG A 177 5.37 59.81 13.68
CA ARG A 177 5.33 61.28 13.62
C ARG A 177 4.20 61.86 14.47
N THR A 178 3.05 61.22 14.50
CA THR A 178 1.91 61.64 15.34
C THR A 178 2.25 61.54 16.83
N LEU A 179 2.95 60.48 17.25
CA LEU A 179 3.47 60.32 18.62
C LEU A 179 4.49 61.42 18.99
N LEU A 180 5.43 61.72 18.10
CA LEU A 180 6.45 62.76 18.33
C LEU A 180 5.85 64.16 18.44
N THR A 181 4.82 64.46 17.63
CA THR A 181 4.13 65.76 17.63
C THR A 181 3.41 66.03 18.96
N CYS A 182 3.03 64.97 19.69
CA CYS A 182 2.39 65.08 21.01
C CYS A 182 3.39 65.10 22.18
N SER A 183 4.63 64.62 22.00
CA SER A 183 5.68 64.66 23.04
C SER A 183 6.48 65.97 23.06
N GLU A 184 6.47 66.77 21.98
CA GLU A 184 7.10 68.09 21.94
C GLU A 184 6.18 69.19 22.52
N GLY A 185 5.71 68.97 23.75
CA GLY A 185 5.25 70.05 24.62
C GLY A 185 6.43 70.73 25.31
N ASP A 186 7.30 71.39 24.53
CA ASP A 186 8.17 72.52 24.96
C ASP A 186 9.26 72.76 23.90
N LYS A 187 8.90 73.44 22.81
CA LYS A 187 9.78 74.38 22.11
C LYS A 187 8.96 75.21 21.12
N ASP A 188 8.92 76.50 21.43
CA ASP A 188 8.34 77.55 20.61
C ASP A 188 8.69 77.40 19.12
N ILE A 189 7.68 77.21 18.29
CA ILE A 189 7.74 77.54 16.87
C ILE A 189 6.66 78.58 16.60
N ASP A 190 7.09 79.84 16.67
CA ASP A 190 6.44 80.97 16.02
C ASP A 190 6.22 80.63 14.53
N SER A 191 4.98 80.35 14.13
CA SER A 191 4.57 80.55 12.76
C SER A 191 3.76 81.84 12.65
N VAL A 192 4.51 82.91 12.40
CA VAL A 192 4.02 84.19 11.89
C VAL A 192 3.46 83.96 10.49
N GLY A 193 2.18 84.33 10.28
CA GLY A 193 1.53 84.18 8.99
C GLY A 193 0.18 84.90 8.86
N ASN A 194 0.14 86.19 9.21
CA ASN A 194 -0.65 87.30 8.62
C ASN A 194 -1.68 86.89 7.53
N GLY A 195 -2.99 87.18 7.55
CA GLY A 195 -3.72 88.37 7.97
C GLY A 195 -5.01 88.48 7.11
N TYR A 196 -5.93 89.36 7.51
CA TYR A 196 -7.20 89.75 6.85
C TYR A 196 -8.48 88.94 7.13
N SER A 197 -8.99 89.03 8.36
CA SER A 197 -10.45 88.98 8.57
C SER A 197 -11.05 90.31 8.14
N SER A 198 -11.47 90.39 6.88
CA SER A 198 -12.17 91.55 6.34
C SER A 198 -13.61 91.55 6.84
N ASP A 199 -13.91 92.59 7.62
CA ASP A 199 -15.23 93.10 7.99
C ASP A 199 -16.22 93.04 6.82
N LEU A 200 -17.21 92.17 6.92
CA LEU A 200 -18.34 92.08 5.99
C LEU A 200 -19.66 92.12 6.78
N ASN A 201 -19.73 92.98 7.79
CA ASN A 201 -21.02 93.38 8.36
C ASN A 201 -21.56 94.59 7.59
N SER A 202 -21.73 94.45 6.26
CA SER A 202 -22.47 95.42 5.46
C SER A 202 -23.95 95.30 5.80
N LYS A 203 -24.37 96.13 6.76
CA LYS A 203 -25.73 96.49 7.15
C LYS A 203 -26.66 96.57 5.92
N ILE A 204 -27.35 95.48 5.59
CA ILE A 204 -28.36 95.42 4.52
C ILE A 204 -29.55 96.28 4.96
N LYS A 205 -29.52 97.57 4.61
CA LYS A 205 -30.64 98.49 4.82
C LYS A 205 -31.68 98.23 3.72
N MET A 206 -32.57 97.25 3.95
CA MET A 206 -33.67 96.91 3.05
C MET A 206 -34.69 98.05 2.97
N GLN A 207 -34.90 98.65 1.79
CA GLN A 207 -35.68 99.89 1.63
C GLN A 207 -37.15 99.70 1.24
N THR A 208 -37.69 98.47 1.10
CA THR A 208 -39.13 98.29 0.82
C THR A 208 -39.67 96.97 1.38
N ALA A 209 -40.84 97.01 2.02
CA ALA A 209 -41.49 95.85 2.64
C ALA A 209 -41.74 94.68 1.65
N GLU A 210 -41.86 94.98 0.36
CA GLU A 210 -42.00 93.99 -0.73
C GLU A 210 -40.72 93.14 -0.91
N GLN A 211 -39.53 93.76 -0.82
CA GLN A 211 -38.25 93.05 -0.93
C GLN A 211 -38.02 92.16 0.30
N GLN A 212 -38.40 92.63 1.49
CA GLN A 212 -38.36 91.81 2.71
C GLN A 212 -39.25 90.58 2.59
N ARG A 213 -40.47 90.72 2.06
CA ARG A 213 -41.37 89.58 1.81
C ARG A 213 -40.82 88.61 0.77
N HIS A 214 -40.18 89.09 -0.29
CA HIS A 214 -39.56 88.21 -1.28
C HIS A 214 -38.39 87.42 -0.67
N ILE A 215 -37.53 88.06 0.11
CA ILE A 215 -36.41 87.40 0.78
C ILE A 215 -36.91 86.39 1.82
N LEU A 216 -37.92 86.74 2.62
CA LEU A 216 -38.56 85.80 3.54
C LEU A 216 -39.15 84.59 2.83
N ARG A 217 -39.88 84.75 1.72
CA ARG A 217 -40.36 83.61 0.92
C ARG A 217 -39.24 82.76 0.31
N MET A 218 -38.10 83.38 -0.04
CA MET A 218 -36.93 82.64 -0.50
C MET A 218 -36.31 81.83 0.63
N PHE A 219 -36.21 82.40 1.83
CA PHE A 219 -35.75 81.69 3.02
C PHE A 219 -36.71 80.58 3.45
N GLU A 220 -38.03 80.81 3.44
CA GLU A 220 -39.02 79.76 3.71
C GLU A 220 -38.91 78.60 2.71
N LYS A 221 -38.72 78.89 1.42
CA LYS A 221 -38.48 77.85 0.41
C LYS A 221 -37.14 77.14 0.60
N SER A 222 -36.10 77.86 1.04
CA SER A 222 -34.79 77.27 1.32
C SER A 222 -34.86 76.36 2.55
N LEU A 223 -35.48 76.83 3.62
CA LEU A 223 -35.69 76.10 4.86
C LEU A 223 -36.55 74.85 4.64
N ALA A 224 -37.62 74.95 3.83
CA ALA A 224 -38.43 73.79 3.48
C ALA A 224 -37.65 72.72 2.69
N ARG A 225 -36.70 73.12 1.83
CA ARG A 225 -35.81 72.19 1.12
C ARG A 225 -34.77 71.60 2.06
N GLU A 226 -34.24 72.38 2.98
CA GLU A 226 -33.27 71.94 3.99
C GLU A 226 -33.88 70.91 4.94
N LEU A 227 -35.12 71.13 5.40
CA LEU A 227 -35.87 70.14 6.19
C LEU A 227 -36.19 68.85 5.41
N ASP A 228 -36.50 68.94 4.11
CA ASP A 228 -36.69 67.76 3.25
C ASP A 228 -35.38 66.96 3.06
N LEU A 229 -34.25 67.66 2.94
CA LEU A 229 -32.93 67.04 2.87
C LEU A 229 -32.54 66.40 4.22
N GLU A 230 -32.80 67.06 5.34
CA GLU A 230 -32.56 66.50 6.67
C GLU A 230 -33.38 65.23 6.91
N LYS A 231 -34.65 65.22 6.50
CA LYS A 231 -35.50 64.02 6.53
C LYS A 231 -34.93 62.89 5.67
N LYS A 232 -34.49 63.19 4.44
CA LYS A 232 -33.85 62.19 3.57
C LYS A 232 -32.54 61.66 4.17
N LEU A 233 -31.78 62.52 4.87
CA LEU A 233 -30.55 62.14 5.56
C LEU A 233 -30.88 61.19 6.73
N THR A 234 -31.93 61.46 7.51
CA THR A 234 -32.36 60.53 8.57
C THR A 234 -32.85 59.19 8.03
N ASP A 235 -33.59 59.19 6.92
CA ASP A 235 -34.06 57.96 6.26
C ASP A 235 -32.87 57.14 5.71
N LEU A 236 -31.86 57.81 5.13
CA LEU A 236 -30.62 57.18 4.68
C LEU A 236 -29.84 56.57 5.84
N ARG A 237 -29.69 57.30 6.96
CA ARG A 237 -28.99 56.82 8.15
C ARG A 237 -29.65 55.57 8.74
N GLN A 238 -30.99 55.54 8.79
CA GLN A 238 -31.73 54.36 9.21
C GLN A 238 -31.52 53.18 8.24
N SER A 239 -31.49 53.43 6.92
CA SER A 239 -31.23 52.38 5.93
C SER A 239 -29.82 51.81 6.03
N GLU A 240 -28.83 52.65 6.35
CA GLU A 240 -27.44 52.28 6.59
C GLU A 240 -27.32 51.37 7.82
N GLU A 241 -27.97 51.70 8.94
CA GLU A 241 -28.00 50.86 10.14
C GLU A 241 -28.62 49.48 9.87
N ILE A 242 -29.70 49.41 9.10
CA ILE A 242 -30.33 48.14 8.70
C ILE A 242 -29.40 47.31 7.81
N LEU A 243 -28.71 47.95 6.85
CA LEU A 243 -27.72 47.29 5.99
C LEU A 243 -26.54 46.77 6.81
N LYS A 244 -26.06 47.54 7.79
CA LYS A 244 -24.96 47.14 8.68
C LYS A 244 -25.33 45.91 9.50
N LEU A 245 -26.54 45.87 10.08
CA LEU A 245 -27.04 44.71 10.81
C LEU A 245 -27.16 43.47 9.92
N LYS A 246 -27.67 43.61 8.70
CA LYS A 246 -27.73 42.51 7.74
C LYS A 246 -26.35 42.00 7.36
N LEU A 247 -25.42 42.91 7.08
CA LEU A 247 -24.05 42.54 6.75
C LEU A 247 -23.37 41.78 7.90
N GLN A 248 -23.57 42.22 9.15
CA GLN A 248 -23.06 41.49 10.32
C GLN A 248 -23.67 40.10 10.46
N GLN A 249 -24.97 39.98 10.22
CA GLN A 249 -25.65 38.70 10.26
C GLN A 249 -25.18 37.76 9.14
N ASP A 250 -24.98 38.28 7.93
CA ASP A 250 -24.45 37.52 6.80
C ASP A 250 -22.99 37.08 7.05
N ILE A 251 -22.15 37.95 7.63
CA ILE A 251 -20.78 37.59 8.04
C ILE A 251 -20.81 36.44 9.05
N PHE A 252 -21.68 36.49 10.05
CA PHE A 252 -21.79 35.42 11.04
C PHE A 252 -22.15 34.07 10.41
N TYR A 253 -23.12 34.03 9.49
CA TYR A 253 -23.48 32.80 8.79
C TYR A 253 -22.35 32.28 7.89
N MET A 254 -21.64 33.18 7.22
CA MET A 254 -20.48 32.81 6.39
C MET A 254 -19.32 32.28 7.24
N GLU A 255 -19.09 32.83 8.45
CA GLU A 255 -18.10 32.33 9.39
C GLU A 255 -18.43 30.92 9.88
N GLU A 256 -19.69 30.65 10.24
CA GLU A 256 -20.15 29.32 10.64
C GLU A 256 -20.01 28.29 9.50
N GLU A 257 -20.37 28.66 8.26
CA GLU A 257 -20.19 27.80 7.09
C GLU A 257 -18.71 27.54 6.79
N ASN A 258 -17.86 28.57 6.93
CA ASN A 258 -16.41 28.41 6.79
C ASN A 258 -15.83 27.49 7.86
N GLU A 259 -16.20 27.64 9.13
CA GLU A 259 -15.71 26.78 10.22
C GLU A 259 -16.02 25.31 9.94
N VAL A 260 -17.26 25.01 9.53
CA VAL A 260 -17.67 23.65 9.13
C VAL A 260 -16.90 23.16 7.90
N ALA A 261 -16.62 24.03 6.93
CA ALA A 261 -15.83 23.67 5.75
C ALA A 261 -14.37 23.35 6.11
N TRP A 262 -13.76 24.13 7.00
CA TRP A 262 -12.40 23.90 7.50
C TRP A 262 -12.30 22.63 8.33
N GLU A 263 -13.26 22.35 9.21
CA GLU A 263 -13.32 21.10 9.98
C GLU A 263 -13.36 19.87 9.05
N LYS A 264 -14.25 19.90 8.05
CA LYS A 264 -14.34 18.81 7.05
C LYS A 264 -13.07 18.65 6.22
N LEU A 265 -12.38 19.74 5.90
CA LEU A 265 -11.13 19.70 5.15
C LEU A 265 -10.02 19.07 5.98
N PHE A 266 -9.90 19.45 7.25
CA PHE A 266 -8.96 18.86 8.19
C PHE A 266 -9.21 17.35 8.41
N GLU A 267 -10.48 16.95 8.58
CA GLU A 267 -10.86 15.53 8.67
C GLU A 267 -10.50 14.76 7.40
N ALA A 268 -10.69 15.37 6.23
CA ALA A 268 -10.35 14.77 4.94
C ALA A 268 -8.83 14.61 4.76
N GLU A 269 -8.03 15.59 5.15
CA GLU A 269 -6.57 15.52 5.13
C GLU A 269 -6.04 14.42 6.07
N ASN A 270 -6.53 14.37 7.31
CA ASN A 270 -6.16 13.32 8.25
C ASN A 270 -6.54 11.92 7.72
N SER A 271 -7.73 11.78 7.14
CA SER A 271 -8.16 10.53 6.48
C SER A 271 -7.23 10.15 5.32
N ALA A 272 -6.81 11.13 4.52
CA ALA A 272 -5.89 10.91 3.40
C ALA A 272 -4.50 10.47 3.88
N GLU A 273 -4.00 11.04 4.99
CA GLU A 273 -2.72 10.68 5.58
C GLU A 273 -2.73 9.25 6.14
N VAL A 274 -3.79 8.85 6.85
CA VAL A 274 -3.97 7.46 7.31
C VAL A 274 -4.03 6.49 6.13
N LEU A 275 -4.77 6.83 5.06
CA LEU A 275 -4.83 6.03 3.84
C LEU A 275 -3.47 5.94 3.12
N LEU A 276 -2.69 7.02 3.13
CA LEU A 276 -1.34 7.02 2.57
C LEU A 276 -0.41 6.09 3.37
N TRP A 277 -0.46 6.15 4.71
CA TRP A 277 0.36 5.30 5.56
C TRP A 277 0.00 3.82 5.40
N THR A 278 -1.30 3.48 5.41
CA THR A 278 -1.76 2.11 5.17
C THR A 278 -1.40 1.62 3.75
N SER A 279 -1.47 2.48 2.73
CA SER A 279 -1.01 2.15 1.37
C SER A 279 0.50 1.86 1.31
N LYS A 280 1.31 2.64 2.03
CA LYS A 280 2.77 2.41 2.14
C LYS A 280 3.08 1.09 2.86
N ASP A 281 2.33 0.76 3.92
CA ASP A 281 2.46 -0.51 4.62
C ASP A 281 2.09 -1.70 3.71
N PHE A 282 0.93 -1.64 3.04
CA PHE A 282 0.53 -2.69 2.09
C PHE A 282 1.53 -2.87 0.95
N THR A 283 2.12 -1.78 0.45
CA THR A 283 3.16 -1.86 -0.58
C THR A 283 4.40 -2.59 -0.07
N SER A 284 4.80 -2.32 1.18
CA SER A 284 5.94 -2.99 1.83
C SER A 284 5.66 -4.48 2.04
N GLN A 285 4.46 -4.82 2.53
CA GLN A 285 4.03 -6.21 2.67
C GLN A 285 3.98 -6.93 1.32
N LEU A 286 3.46 -6.29 0.27
CA LEU A 286 3.41 -6.85 -1.08
C LEU A 286 4.82 -7.14 -1.62
N GLN A 287 5.79 -6.25 -1.36
CA GLN A 287 7.18 -6.48 -1.74
C GLN A 287 7.77 -7.71 -1.03
N ILE A 288 7.49 -7.90 0.27
CA ILE A 288 7.92 -9.08 1.02
C ILE A 288 7.29 -10.36 0.45
N VAL A 289 5.98 -10.34 0.18
CA VAL A 289 5.28 -11.49 -0.42
C VAL A 289 5.84 -11.81 -1.81
N LYS A 290 6.11 -10.78 -2.63
CA LYS A 290 6.72 -10.95 -3.96
C LYS A 290 8.11 -11.58 -3.87
N PHE A 291 8.94 -11.15 -2.91
CA PHE A 291 10.24 -11.74 -2.65
C PHE A 291 10.12 -13.22 -2.22
N ASN A 292 9.24 -13.53 -1.26
CA ASN A 292 9.01 -14.88 -0.79
C ASN A 292 8.48 -15.81 -1.89
N LEU A 293 7.58 -15.31 -2.73
CA LEU A 293 7.08 -16.04 -3.89
C LEU A 293 8.21 -16.36 -4.87
N ASN A 294 9.08 -15.39 -5.18
CA ASN A 294 10.22 -15.62 -6.06
C ASN A 294 11.17 -16.68 -5.49
N VAL A 295 11.48 -16.64 -4.19
CA VAL A 295 12.29 -17.67 -3.53
C VAL A 295 11.60 -19.04 -3.61
N SER A 296 10.29 -19.10 -3.39
CA SER A 296 9.51 -20.34 -3.51
C SER A 296 9.53 -20.91 -4.93
N VAL A 297 9.33 -20.06 -5.95
CA VAL A 297 9.38 -20.45 -7.37
C VAL A 297 10.76 -21.00 -7.74
N GLN A 298 11.85 -20.37 -7.28
CA GLN A 298 13.20 -20.89 -7.50
C GLN A 298 13.41 -22.25 -6.83
N ARG A 299 12.93 -22.42 -5.59
CA ARG A 299 13.00 -23.70 -4.87
C ARG A 299 12.18 -24.78 -5.59
N GLU A 300 10.97 -24.46 -6.04
CA GLU A 300 10.12 -25.35 -6.82
C GLU A 300 10.83 -25.77 -8.12
N ALA A 301 11.43 -24.83 -8.85
CA ALA A 301 12.19 -25.13 -10.05
C ALA A 301 13.36 -26.10 -9.77
N GLY A 302 14.06 -25.92 -8.64
CA GLY A 302 15.10 -26.83 -8.17
C GLY A 302 14.57 -28.24 -7.83
N LEU A 303 13.43 -28.35 -7.16
CA LEU A 303 12.80 -29.65 -6.89
C LEU A 303 12.30 -30.31 -8.19
N ARG A 304 11.77 -29.51 -9.13
CA ARG A 304 11.27 -30.00 -10.41
C ARG A 304 12.39 -30.62 -11.24
N SER A 305 13.58 -30.02 -11.25
CA SER A 305 14.75 -30.58 -11.94
C SER A 305 15.22 -31.88 -11.27
N GLN A 306 15.22 -31.96 -9.94
CA GLN A 306 15.52 -33.19 -9.20
C GLN A 306 14.51 -34.31 -9.52
N CYS A 307 13.21 -34.01 -9.54
CA CYS A 307 12.18 -34.98 -9.92
C CYS A 307 12.34 -35.48 -11.35
N GLN A 308 12.69 -34.60 -12.29
CA GLN A 308 12.98 -34.99 -13.67
C GLN A 308 14.20 -35.91 -13.74
N GLU A 309 15.25 -35.65 -12.96
CA GLU A 309 16.44 -36.50 -12.92
C GLU A 309 16.15 -37.89 -12.33
N LEU A 310 15.44 -37.94 -11.19
CA LEU A 310 15.01 -39.21 -10.60
C LEU A 310 14.09 -40.00 -11.54
N SER A 311 13.21 -39.31 -12.27
CA SER A 311 12.35 -39.95 -13.28
C SER A 311 13.19 -40.58 -14.40
N LYS A 312 14.21 -39.88 -14.92
CA LYS A 312 15.14 -40.46 -15.90
C LYS A 312 15.84 -41.70 -15.35
N GLN A 313 16.37 -41.63 -14.13
CA GLN A 313 17.02 -42.79 -13.48
C GLN A 313 16.05 -43.98 -13.36
N LEU A 314 14.81 -43.73 -12.96
CA LEU A 314 13.78 -44.77 -12.87
C LEU A 314 13.46 -45.39 -14.23
N THR A 315 13.41 -44.59 -15.30
CA THR A 315 13.25 -45.14 -16.66
C THR A 315 14.43 -46.01 -17.09
N MET A 316 15.67 -45.61 -16.78
CA MET A 316 16.87 -46.43 -17.04
C MET A 316 16.84 -47.74 -16.25
N ASN A 317 16.50 -47.69 -14.95
CA ASN A 317 16.38 -48.88 -14.12
C ASN A 317 15.28 -49.82 -14.61
N ASN A 318 14.13 -49.29 -15.07
CA ASN A 318 13.07 -50.10 -15.66
C ASN A 318 13.53 -50.81 -16.94
N VAL A 319 14.32 -50.14 -17.80
CA VAL A 319 14.90 -50.79 -18.99
C VAL A 319 15.87 -51.90 -18.58
N ALA A 320 16.72 -51.66 -17.57
CA ALA A 320 17.63 -52.67 -17.04
C ALA A 320 16.88 -53.87 -16.42
N LEU A 321 15.81 -53.61 -15.67
CA LEU A 321 14.95 -54.63 -15.08
C LEU A 321 14.32 -55.51 -16.16
N ARG A 322 13.69 -54.92 -17.18
CA ARG A 322 13.10 -55.68 -18.31
C ARG A 322 14.14 -56.56 -19.01
N LYS A 323 15.36 -56.07 -19.17
CA LYS A 323 16.46 -56.85 -19.73
C LYS A 323 16.83 -58.04 -18.83
N SER A 324 16.92 -57.81 -17.52
CA SER A 324 17.18 -58.86 -16.53
C SER A 324 16.04 -59.89 -16.49
N GLU A 325 14.78 -59.46 -16.53
CA GLU A 325 13.61 -60.33 -16.61
C GLU A 325 13.66 -61.21 -17.87
N GLY A 326 14.03 -60.63 -19.02
CA GLY A 326 14.24 -61.38 -20.27
C GLY A 326 15.32 -62.45 -20.15
N MET A 327 16.48 -62.12 -19.55
CA MET A 327 17.55 -63.09 -19.28
C MET A 327 17.08 -64.19 -18.32
N ASN A 328 16.32 -63.83 -17.29
CA ASN A 328 15.80 -64.78 -16.31
C ASN A 328 14.77 -65.73 -16.94
N ALA A 329 13.89 -65.22 -17.81
CA ALA A 329 12.96 -66.05 -18.58
C ALA A 329 13.70 -67.04 -19.50
N GLU A 330 14.80 -66.62 -20.13
CA GLU A 330 15.65 -67.50 -20.93
C GLU A 330 16.33 -68.59 -20.08
N LEU A 331 16.82 -68.23 -18.89
CA LEU A 331 17.37 -69.18 -17.93
C LEU A 331 16.33 -70.20 -17.45
N VAL A 332 15.10 -69.77 -17.15
CA VAL A 332 13.99 -70.66 -16.78
C VAL A 332 13.66 -71.61 -17.93
N ALA A 333 13.64 -71.14 -19.18
CA ALA A 333 13.44 -71.99 -20.34
C ALA A 333 14.56 -73.04 -20.51
N LYS A 334 15.83 -72.64 -20.28
CA LYS A 334 16.96 -73.57 -20.27
C LYS A 334 16.85 -74.59 -19.13
N LEU A 335 16.52 -74.15 -17.93
CA LEU A 335 16.39 -75.00 -16.74
C LEU A 335 15.28 -76.04 -16.92
N THR A 336 14.11 -75.65 -17.42
CA THR A 336 13.01 -76.57 -17.72
C THR A 336 13.37 -77.57 -18.82
N SER A 337 14.16 -77.15 -19.83
CA SER A 337 14.69 -78.07 -20.84
C SER A 337 15.68 -79.09 -20.23
N THR A 338 16.61 -78.65 -19.38
CA THR A 338 17.54 -79.55 -18.69
C THR A 338 16.82 -80.47 -17.71
N GLU A 339 15.80 -79.98 -17.00
CA GLU A 339 14.99 -80.80 -16.09
C GLU A 339 14.27 -81.92 -16.86
N LYS A 340 13.77 -81.61 -18.08
CA LYS A 340 13.19 -82.62 -18.96
C LYS A 340 14.22 -83.67 -19.39
N GLN A 341 15.44 -83.26 -19.74
CA GLN A 341 16.52 -84.19 -20.09
C GLN A 341 16.95 -85.06 -18.91
N VAL A 342 16.99 -84.51 -17.70
CA VAL A 342 17.27 -85.27 -16.47
C VAL A 342 16.18 -86.32 -16.24
N LYS A 343 14.89 -85.95 -16.31
CA LYS A 343 13.77 -86.90 -16.18
C LYS A 343 13.84 -88.01 -17.23
N GLU A 344 14.21 -87.69 -18.47
CA GLU A 344 14.40 -88.70 -19.52
C GLU A 344 15.58 -89.64 -19.23
N SER A 345 16.70 -89.10 -18.76
CA SER A 345 17.88 -89.88 -18.37
C SER A 345 17.60 -90.78 -17.16
N GLU A 346 16.83 -90.30 -16.18
CA GLU A 346 16.36 -91.09 -15.03
C GLU A 346 15.47 -92.26 -15.47
N LEU A 347 14.55 -92.03 -16.42
CA LEU A 347 13.74 -93.10 -17.01
C LEU A 347 14.60 -94.15 -17.75
N GLN A 348 15.64 -93.71 -18.47
CA GLN A 348 16.60 -94.62 -19.11
C GLN A 348 17.37 -95.45 -18.06
N LEU A 349 17.82 -94.83 -16.96
CA LEU A 349 18.47 -95.51 -15.83
C LEU A 349 17.54 -96.54 -15.17
N PHE A 350 16.27 -96.20 -14.97
CA PHE A 350 15.27 -97.11 -14.44
C PHE A 350 15.06 -98.34 -15.33
N ASN A 351 15.00 -98.13 -16.66
CA ASN A 351 14.89 -99.22 -17.63
C ASN A 351 16.14 -100.11 -17.64
N LEU A 352 17.34 -99.53 -17.57
CA LEU A 352 18.60 -100.27 -17.45
C LEU A 352 18.67 -101.09 -16.16
N LYS A 353 18.23 -100.51 -15.03
CA LYS A 353 18.13 -101.20 -13.74
C LYS A 353 17.21 -102.41 -13.84
N GLY A 354 16.04 -102.27 -14.46
CA GLY A 354 15.12 -103.39 -14.71
C GLY A 354 15.72 -104.48 -15.60
N SER A 355 16.54 -104.10 -16.58
CA SER A 355 17.29 -105.05 -17.42
C SER A 355 18.41 -105.77 -16.66
N ALA A 356 19.12 -105.07 -15.78
CA ALA A 356 20.16 -105.65 -14.91
C ALA A 356 19.56 -106.64 -13.89
N GLU A 357 18.37 -106.35 -13.36
CA GLU A 357 17.63 -107.25 -12.48
C GLU A 357 17.26 -108.56 -13.21
N LYS A 358 16.82 -108.48 -14.47
CA LYS A 358 16.57 -109.65 -15.34
C LYS A 358 17.86 -110.45 -15.63
N GLN A 359 18.99 -109.77 -15.82
CA GLN A 359 20.30 -110.42 -15.94
C GLN A 359 20.72 -111.14 -14.65
N ARG A 360 20.45 -110.54 -13.48
CA ARG A 360 20.71 -111.17 -12.18
C ARG A 360 19.88 -112.44 -11.99
N GLU A 361 18.63 -112.42 -12.43
CA GLU A 361 17.73 -113.58 -12.41
C GLU A 361 18.21 -114.69 -13.38
N SER A 362 18.80 -114.34 -14.52
CA SER A 362 19.45 -115.31 -15.42
C SER A 362 20.75 -115.91 -14.84
N LEU A 363 21.53 -115.13 -14.08
CA LEU A 363 22.72 -115.62 -13.37
C LEU A 363 22.34 -116.57 -12.22
N SER A 364 21.21 -116.33 -11.53
CA SER A 364 20.67 -117.26 -10.54
C SER A 364 20.34 -118.63 -11.16
N LYS A 365 19.79 -118.65 -12.38
CA LYS A 365 19.53 -119.91 -13.10
C LYS A 365 20.80 -120.62 -13.56
N ILE A 366 21.89 -119.87 -13.80
CA ILE A 366 23.22 -120.45 -14.07
C ILE A 366 23.78 -121.10 -12.80
N HIS A 367 23.64 -120.47 -11.64
CA HIS A 367 24.06 -121.04 -10.36
C HIS A 367 23.34 -122.37 -10.04
N GLU A 368 22.04 -122.49 -10.33
CA GLU A 368 21.29 -123.75 -10.20
C GLU A 368 21.78 -124.85 -11.17
N LEU A 369 22.21 -124.49 -12.38
CA LEU A 369 22.83 -125.42 -13.32
C LEU A 369 24.23 -125.85 -12.90
N GLU A 370 25.01 -124.97 -12.25
CA GLU A 370 26.33 -125.29 -11.69
C GLU A 370 26.24 -126.25 -10.48
N GLU A 371 25.22 -126.11 -9.64
CA GLU A 371 24.93 -127.04 -8.54
C GLU A 371 24.61 -128.46 -9.04
N LEU A 372 23.88 -128.56 -10.17
CA LEU A 372 23.58 -129.82 -10.86
C LEU A 372 24.84 -130.48 -11.48
N VAL A 373 25.79 -129.67 -11.97
CA VAL A 373 27.09 -130.13 -12.46
C VAL A 373 27.96 -130.66 -11.31
N CYS A 374 27.96 -130.01 -10.14
CA CYS A 374 28.62 -130.52 -8.94
C CYS A 374 28.06 -131.88 -8.52
N HIS A 375 26.73 -132.05 -8.54
CA HIS A 375 26.07 -133.31 -8.20
C HIS A 375 26.36 -134.45 -9.22
N LEU A 376 26.57 -134.11 -10.50
CA LEU A 376 26.99 -135.08 -11.53
C LEU A 376 28.48 -135.45 -11.43
N LYS A 377 29.33 -134.52 -10.97
CA LYS A 377 30.77 -134.74 -10.75
C LYS A 377 31.04 -135.61 -9.51
N GLU A 378 30.20 -135.51 -8.49
CA GLU A 378 30.22 -136.34 -7.28
C GLU A 378 29.85 -137.81 -7.60
N LYS A 379 28.88 -138.04 -8.49
CA LYS A 379 28.53 -139.39 -8.97
C LYS A 379 29.57 -140.06 -9.85
N VAL A 380 30.43 -139.29 -10.53
CA VAL A 380 31.59 -139.83 -11.26
C VAL A 380 32.72 -140.22 -10.30
N SER A 381 32.85 -139.53 -9.15
CA SER A 381 33.85 -139.85 -8.11
C SER A 381 33.49 -141.08 -7.26
N GLU A 382 32.20 -141.42 -7.11
CA GLU A 382 31.73 -142.60 -6.36
C GLU A 382 31.90 -143.94 -7.11
N ALA A 383 32.15 -143.94 -8.42
CA ALA A 383 32.39 -145.15 -9.22
C ALA A 383 33.88 -145.55 -9.30
N GLU A 384 34.80 -144.65 -8.96
CA GLU A 384 36.26 -144.84 -9.16
C GLU A 384 37.01 -145.25 -7.87
N LYS A 385 36.35 -145.26 -6.70
CA LYS A 385 36.98 -145.64 -5.42
C LYS A 385 36.27 -146.79 -4.70
N ARG A 386 36.20 -147.94 -5.38
CA ARG A 386 35.86 -149.26 -4.79
C ARG A 386 36.96 -150.32 -4.99
N ALA A 387 38.23 -149.94 -4.97
CA ALA A 387 39.32 -150.90 -4.83
C ALA A 387 40.45 -150.25 -4.03
N ASP A 388 40.89 -150.98 -3.02
CA ASP A 388 42.00 -150.72 -2.08
C ASP A 388 41.69 -149.67 -0.99
N GLY A 389 41.54 -149.99 0.29
CA GLY A 389 41.91 -151.21 1.01
C GLY A 389 42.65 -150.82 2.28
N ALA A 390 41.93 -150.89 3.40
CA ALA A 390 42.42 -151.11 4.76
C ALA A 390 43.35 -150.09 5.46
N GLU A 391 42.92 -149.75 6.68
CA GLU A 391 43.71 -149.81 7.93
C GLU A 391 44.00 -148.50 8.69
N ALA A 392 43.66 -148.60 9.98
CA ALA A 392 44.01 -147.77 11.14
C ALA A 392 43.36 -146.38 11.26
N GLU A 393 42.33 -146.16 12.09
CA GLU A 393 42.30 -146.12 13.58
C GLU A 393 42.93 -144.87 14.25
N SER A 394 42.28 -144.48 15.36
CA SER A 394 42.49 -143.34 16.30
C SER A 394 41.89 -141.99 15.88
N LYS A 395 40.95 -141.32 16.57
CA LYS A 395 40.33 -141.41 17.92
C LYS A 395 39.10 -140.47 17.89
N LEU A 396 37.83 -140.89 18.01
CA LEU A 396 37.00 -140.95 19.25
C LEU A 396 37.34 -139.90 20.34
N LEU A 397 36.45 -139.18 21.05
CA LEU A 397 34.99 -139.06 21.12
C LEU A 397 34.67 -138.07 22.30
N ARG A 398 33.58 -137.29 22.21
CA ARG A 398 32.55 -136.98 23.26
C ARG A 398 32.83 -136.11 24.53
N HIS A 399 31.94 -135.11 24.66
CA HIS A 399 30.97 -134.83 25.76
C HIS A 399 31.39 -134.20 27.13
N THR A 400 30.74 -133.06 27.41
CA THR A 400 30.05 -132.61 28.65
C THR A 400 30.69 -132.67 30.07
N ASN A 401 30.79 -131.46 30.64
CA ASN A 401 30.28 -130.95 31.94
C ASN A 401 30.73 -131.45 33.33
N MET A 402 30.55 -130.53 34.31
CA MET A 402 30.79 -130.54 35.79
C MET A 402 32.23 -130.19 36.26
N GLU A 403 32.53 -129.36 37.29
CA GLU A 403 31.79 -128.79 38.43
C GLU A 403 32.61 -127.71 39.21
N LEU A 404 31.89 -126.76 39.85
CA LEU A 404 32.04 -126.12 41.18
C LEU A 404 33.15 -125.12 41.63
N LYS A 405 32.60 -124.04 42.25
CA LYS A 405 32.87 -123.40 43.59
C LYS A 405 33.80 -122.17 43.70
N LYS A 406 33.30 -121.06 44.30
CA LYS A 406 33.52 -120.63 45.73
C LYS A 406 33.34 -119.10 45.95
N ASP A 407 32.69 -118.77 47.07
CA ASP A 407 32.34 -117.49 47.73
C ASP A 407 33.26 -116.25 47.56
N SER A 408 32.68 -115.03 47.53
CA SER A 408 32.89 -113.95 48.53
C SER A 408 32.36 -112.55 48.09
N ASN A 409 31.81 -111.80 49.07
CA ASN A 409 31.77 -110.33 49.26
C ASN A 409 31.42 -109.36 48.11
N SER A 410 30.37 -108.55 48.30
CA SER A 410 30.38 -107.09 47.95
C SER A 410 29.11 -106.33 48.42
N SER A 411 28.99 -105.98 49.72
CA SER A 411 27.94 -105.05 50.20
C SER A 411 28.36 -103.57 50.14
N THR A 412 29.30 -103.20 49.27
CA THR A 412 29.80 -101.82 49.08
C THR A 412 29.58 -101.27 47.68
N LEU A 413 29.18 -102.10 46.71
CA LEU A 413 28.96 -101.66 45.31
C LEU A 413 27.54 -101.16 45.06
N GLU A 414 26.53 -101.70 45.76
CA GLU A 414 25.13 -101.27 45.63
C GLU A 414 24.86 -99.91 46.28
N THR A 415 25.52 -99.59 47.40
CA THR A 415 25.43 -98.27 48.04
C THR A 415 26.14 -97.18 47.23
N VAL A 416 27.29 -97.50 46.61
CA VAL A 416 28.00 -96.59 45.71
C VAL A 416 27.22 -96.35 44.42
N ASN A 417 26.62 -97.38 43.82
CA ASN A 417 25.77 -97.22 42.63
C ASN A 417 24.47 -96.44 42.93
N LEU A 418 23.87 -96.61 44.11
CA LEU A 418 22.70 -95.84 44.52
C LEU A 418 23.06 -94.37 44.76
N LEU A 419 24.21 -94.09 45.40
CA LEU A 419 24.71 -92.74 45.62
C LEU A 419 25.17 -92.06 44.32
N GLU A 420 25.81 -92.78 43.39
CA GLU A 420 26.14 -92.25 42.06
C GLU A 420 24.88 -91.91 41.26
N ARG A 421 23.85 -92.74 41.34
CA ARG A 421 22.58 -92.49 40.66
C ARG A 421 21.85 -91.30 41.26
N GLN A 422 21.83 -91.17 42.59
CA GLN A 422 21.32 -89.97 43.27
C GLN A 422 22.13 -88.72 42.94
N LEU A 423 23.46 -88.81 42.87
CA LEU A 423 24.34 -87.70 42.51
C LEU A 423 24.07 -87.22 41.08
N ARG A 424 23.95 -88.14 40.11
CA ARG A 424 23.57 -87.81 38.72
C ARG A 424 22.17 -87.20 38.65
N GLU A 425 21.22 -87.69 39.44
CA GLU A 425 19.86 -87.16 39.46
C GLU A 425 19.80 -85.76 40.11
N THR A 426 20.56 -85.51 41.18
CA THR A 426 20.71 -84.17 41.76
C THR A 426 21.47 -83.21 40.84
N ASP A 427 22.44 -83.68 40.06
CA ASP A 427 23.18 -82.89 39.08
C ASP A 427 22.28 -82.48 37.90
N VAL A 428 21.43 -83.39 37.42
CA VAL A 428 20.40 -83.08 36.42
C VAL A 428 19.37 -82.09 36.97
N GLN A 429 18.94 -82.23 38.23
CA GLN A 429 18.04 -81.25 38.88
C GLN A 429 18.70 -79.88 39.06
N LEU A 430 20.00 -79.84 39.40
CA LEU A 430 20.78 -78.60 39.51
C LEU A 430 20.90 -77.93 38.14
N GLN A 431 21.24 -78.67 37.08
CA GLN A 431 21.31 -78.13 35.72
C GLN A 431 19.95 -77.61 35.24
N HIS A 432 18.85 -78.31 35.54
CA HIS A 432 17.50 -77.82 35.23
C HIS A 432 17.15 -76.55 36.00
N ALA A 433 17.52 -76.45 37.28
CA ALA A 433 17.32 -75.24 38.09
C ALA A 433 18.17 -74.06 37.58
N VAL A 434 19.42 -74.31 37.18
CA VAL A 434 20.31 -73.30 36.57
C VAL A 434 19.76 -72.84 35.22
N ALA A 435 19.39 -73.76 34.33
CA ALA A 435 18.79 -73.40 33.04
C ALA A 435 17.46 -72.63 33.20
N SER A 436 16.64 -72.98 34.20
CA SER A 436 15.41 -72.26 34.54
C SER A 436 15.70 -70.84 35.09
N ALA A 437 16.71 -70.71 35.96
CA ALA A 437 17.15 -69.43 36.48
C ALA A 437 17.70 -68.52 35.37
N GLU A 438 18.55 -69.04 34.48
CA GLU A 438 19.09 -68.34 33.32
C GLU A 438 17.97 -67.90 32.35
N ALA A 439 17.03 -68.79 32.03
CA ALA A 439 15.87 -68.45 31.21
C ALA A 439 14.99 -67.35 31.85
N SER A 440 14.83 -67.39 33.18
CA SER A 440 14.10 -66.33 33.89
C SER A 440 14.85 -64.99 33.91
N GLN A 441 16.18 -65.02 34.03
CA GLN A 441 17.03 -63.84 34.03
C GLN A 441 17.07 -63.19 32.64
N GLU A 442 17.15 -64.00 31.58
CA GLU A 442 17.06 -63.52 30.20
C GLU A 442 15.68 -62.93 29.89
N LYS A 443 14.60 -63.56 30.36
CA LYS A 443 13.25 -63.00 30.28
C LYS A 443 13.14 -61.65 31.01
N GLN A 444 13.75 -61.53 32.19
CA GLN A 444 13.75 -60.27 32.95
C GLN A 444 14.57 -59.18 32.24
N SER A 445 15.71 -59.53 31.63
CA SER A 445 16.51 -58.62 30.80
C SER A 445 15.73 -58.12 29.58
N MET A 446 15.01 -59.01 28.89
CA MET A 446 14.15 -58.64 27.76
C MET A 446 13.01 -57.70 28.20
N LEU A 447 12.39 -57.96 29.36
CA LEU A 447 11.38 -57.08 29.92
C LEU A 447 11.94 -55.69 30.24
N TYR A 448 13.13 -55.60 30.85
CA TYR A 448 13.76 -54.31 31.12
C TYR A 448 14.13 -53.54 29.84
N SER A 449 14.61 -54.22 28.80
CA SER A 449 14.83 -53.60 27.49
C SER A 449 13.53 -53.04 26.90
N THR A 450 12.44 -53.82 26.96
CA THR A 450 11.13 -53.41 26.46
C THR A 450 10.56 -52.22 27.24
N ILE A 451 10.72 -52.22 28.57
CA ILE A 451 10.31 -51.10 29.42
C ILE A 451 11.07 -49.84 29.04
N LYS A 452 12.39 -49.95 28.85
CA LYS A 452 13.22 -48.81 28.44
C LYS A 452 12.78 -48.24 27.08
N ASP A 453 12.53 -49.10 26.10
CA ASP A 453 12.02 -48.67 24.80
C ASP A 453 10.65 -47.96 24.92
N MET A 454 9.79 -48.40 25.83
CA MET A 454 8.52 -47.73 26.13
C MET A 454 8.72 -46.39 26.85
N GLU A 455 9.69 -46.27 27.76
CA GLU A 455 10.04 -45.01 28.43
C GLU A 455 10.54 -43.97 27.44
N ASP A 456 11.45 -44.36 26.54
CA ASP A 456 11.98 -43.49 25.48
C ASP A 456 10.84 -43.01 24.54
N LEU A 457 9.88 -43.90 24.21
CA LEU A 457 8.69 -43.53 23.43
C LEU A 457 7.77 -42.55 24.18
N ILE A 458 7.57 -42.75 25.48
CA ILE A 458 6.76 -41.84 26.31
C ILE A 458 7.42 -40.45 26.37
N GLU A 459 8.73 -40.39 26.51
CA GLU A 459 9.48 -39.12 26.54
C GLU A 459 9.37 -38.39 25.18
N ASP A 460 9.55 -39.11 24.06
CA ASP A 460 9.36 -38.55 22.72
C ASP A 460 7.92 -38.04 22.51
N LEU A 461 6.92 -38.83 22.91
CA LEU A 461 5.51 -38.45 22.84
C LEU A 461 5.21 -37.22 23.71
N LYS A 462 5.73 -37.13 24.94
CA LYS A 462 5.59 -35.94 25.78
C LYS A 462 6.18 -34.71 25.11
N SER A 463 7.38 -34.82 24.55
CA SER A 463 8.03 -33.70 23.85
C SER A 463 7.21 -33.22 22.63
N LYS A 464 6.58 -34.16 21.92
CA LYS A 464 5.68 -33.87 20.79
C LYS A 464 4.39 -33.22 21.26
N VAL A 465 3.81 -33.68 22.38
CA VAL A 465 2.62 -33.09 23.00
C VAL A 465 2.91 -31.63 23.42
N SER A 466 4.00 -31.35 24.14
CA SER A 466 4.34 -29.98 24.52
C SER A 466 4.59 -29.05 23.33
N LYS A 467 5.18 -29.58 22.24
CA LYS A 467 5.34 -28.84 20.97
C LYS A 467 4.00 -28.61 20.25
N ALA A 468 3.04 -29.51 20.40
CA ALA A 468 1.71 -29.35 19.81
C ALA A 468 0.87 -28.36 20.63
N GLU A 469 0.94 -28.41 21.96
CA GLU A 469 0.29 -27.48 22.88
C GLU A 469 0.75 -26.04 22.64
N SER A 470 2.06 -25.78 22.66
CA SER A 470 2.61 -24.43 22.38
C SER A 470 2.23 -23.89 20.98
N ARG A 471 2.12 -24.77 19.96
CA ARG A 471 1.62 -24.37 18.64
C ARG A 471 0.13 -24.04 18.67
N THR A 472 -0.65 -24.77 19.47
CA THR A 472 -2.10 -24.55 19.61
C THR A 472 -2.36 -23.24 20.35
N GLU A 473 -1.64 -22.98 21.45
CA GLU A 473 -1.69 -21.70 22.18
C GLU A 473 -1.31 -20.52 21.27
N SER A 474 -0.22 -20.64 20.51
CA SER A 474 0.17 -19.60 19.55
C SER A 474 -0.87 -19.39 18.43
N ALA A 475 -1.56 -20.44 18.01
CA ALA A 475 -2.64 -20.32 17.03
C ALA A 475 -3.89 -19.67 17.64
N GLU A 476 -4.21 -19.98 18.89
CA GLU A 476 -5.31 -19.37 19.64
C GLU A 476 -5.09 -17.86 19.84
N GLU A 477 -3.89 -17.45 20.25
CA GLU A 477 -3.53 -16.03 20.38
C GLU A 477 -3.66 -15.29 19.03
N LYS A 478 -3.21 -15.90 17.93
CA LYS A 478 -3.40 -15.35 16.57
C LYS A 478 -4.87 -15.24 16.20
N CYS A 479 -5.70 -16.22 16.55
CA CYS A 479 -7.13 -16.18 16.31
C CYS A 479 -7.82 -15.06 17.10
N ILE A 480 -7.39 -14.79 18.34
CA ILE A 480 -7.89 -13.68 19.15
C ILE A 480 -7.55 -12.34 18.47
N ILE A 481 -6.28 -12.12 18.12
CA ILE A 481 -5.83 -10.89 17.44
C ILE A 481 -6.58 -10.69 16.12
N LEU A 482 -6.74 -11.76 15.33
CA LEU A 482 -7.51 -11.71 14.08
C LEU A 482 -8.99 -11.40 14.33
N SER A 483 -9.59 -11.89 15.42
CA SER A 483 -10.97 -11.59 15.78
C SER A 483 -11.15 -10.13 16.19
N GLU A 484 -10.22 -9.59 16.97
CA GLU A 484 -10.24 -8.18 17.41
C GLU A 484 -10.10 -7.24 16.20
N THR A 485 -9.06 -7.44 15.39
CA THR A 485 -8.84 -6.66 14.17
C THR A 485 -10.00 -6.75 13.18
N ASN A 486 -10.64 -7.92 13.05
CA ASN A 486 -11.82 -8.06 12.20
C ASN A 486 -13.05 -7.31 12.76
N SER A 487 -13.17 -7.18 14.09
CA SER A 487 -14.20 -6.34 14.72
C SER A 487 -13.95 -4.87 14.43
N ASP A 488 -12.72 -4.40 14.61
CA ASP A 488 -12.32 -3.01 14.36
C ASP A 488 -12.56 -2.61 12.90
N LEU A 489 -12.14 -3.45 11.95
CA LEU A 489 -12.39 -3.25 10.52
C LEU A 489 -13.89 -3.20 10.20
N ASN A 490 -14.70 -4.02 10.86
CA ASN A 490 -16.14 -4.02 10.65
C ASN A 490 -16.80 -2.72 11.17
N ASP A 491 -16.32 -2.17 12.28
CA ASP A 491 -16.77 -0.89 12.80
C ASP A 491 -16.34 0.28 11.89
N GLU A 492 -15.14 0.24 11.34
CA GLU A 492 -14.66 1.21 10.34
C GLU A 492 -15.51 1.16 9.05
N ILE A 493 -15.80 -0.04 8.54
CA ILE A 493 -16.69 -0.21 7.38
C ILE A 493 -18.08 0.39 7.64
N LYS A 494 -18.61 0.18 8.85
CA LYS A 494 -19.91 0.75 9.24
C LYS A 494 -19.86 2.27 9.30
N PHE A 495 -18.80 2.84 9.86
CA PHE A 495 -18.58 4.29 9.89
C PHE A 495 -18.51 4.88 8.48
N LEU A 496 -17.70 4.29 7.60
CA LEU A 496 -17.56 4.73 6.21
C LEU A 496 -18.88 4.63 5.44
N ARG A 497 -19.67 3.57 5.67
CA ARG A 497 -21.02 3.43 5.07
C ARG A 497 -21.96 4.55 5.51
N ASN A 498 -22.00 4.86 6.80
CA ASN A 498 -22.83 5.96 7.30
C ASN A 498 -22.40 7.31 6.69
N ARG A 499 -21.08 7.56 6.60
CA ARG A 499 -20.57 8.79 5.98
C ARG A 499 -20.93 8.86 4.49
N MET A 500 -20.83 7.75 3.77
CA MET A 500 -21.25 7.64 2.38
C MET A 500 -22.74 7.95 2.22
N GLU A 501 -23.60 7.42 3.08
CA GLU A 501 -25.05 7.71 3.06
C GLU A 501 -25.34 9.22 3.30
N CYS A 502 -24.62 9.87 4.22
CA CYS A 502 -24.74 11.31 4.43
C CYS A 502 -24.28 12.13 3.22
N LEU A 503 -23.17 11.76 2.60
CA LEU A 503 -22.65 12.43 1.40
C LEU A 503 -23.60 12.25 0.22
N ASP A 504 -24.18 11.06 0.05
CA ASP A 504 -25.16 10.77 -1.00
C ASP A 504 -26.43 11.62 -0.85
N ALA A 505 -26.94 11.74 0.39
CA ALA A 505 -28.05 12.63 0.69
C ALA A 505 -27.73 14.11 0.42
N SER A 506 -26.54 14.57 0.81
CA SER A 506 -26.09 15.94 0.56
C SER A 506 -25.92 16.23 -0.94
N LEU A 507 -25.37 15.28 -1.70
CA LEU A 507 -25.24 15.37 -3.15
C LEU A 507 -26.62 15.50 -3.81
N HIS A 508 -27.58 14.65 -3.45
CA HIS A 508 -28.94 14.73 -3.97
C HIS A 508 -29.60 16.08 -3.67
N GLN A 509 -29.39 16.63 -2.47
CA GLN A 509 -29.90 17.95 -2.10
C GLN A 509 -29.23 19.08 -2.93
N ALA A 510 -27.92 19.01 -3.14
CA ALA A 510 -27.18 19.96 -3.98
C ALA A 510 -27.65 19.91 -5.44
N GLU A 511 -27.93 18.72 -5.98
CA GLU A 511 -28.48 18.57 -7.32
C GLU A 511 -29.89 19.16 -7.45
N GLU A 512 -30.74 18.97 -6.44
CA GLU A 512 -32.09 19.51 -6.44
C GLU A 512 -32.10 21.04 -6.36
N THR A 513 -31.26 21.63 -5.49
CA THR A 513 -31.10 23.09 -5.38
C THR A 513 -30.52 23.68 -6.67
N LYS A 514 -29.49 23.09 -7.26
CA LYS A 514 -28.94 23.49 -8.57
C LYS A 514 -30.03 23.47 -9.65
N ARG A 515 -30.86 22.42 -9.69
CA ARG A 515 -31.96 22.29 -10.65
C ARG A 515 -33.03 23.38 -10.44
N ALA A 516 -33.33 23.73 -9.19
CA ALA A 516 -34.25 24.82 -8.87
C ALA A 516 -33.69 26.18 -9.31
N THR A 517 -32.43 26.48 -8.99
CA THR A 517 -31.75 27.72 -9.38
C THR A 517 -31.66 27.86 -10.91
N ALA A 518 -31.33 26.78 -11.62
CA ALA A 518 -31.30 26.80 -13.09
C ALA A 518 -32.68 27.14 -13.70
N LYS A 519 -33.77 26.64 -13.11
CA LYS A 519 -35.14 27.00 -13.53
C LYS A 519 -35.43 28.48 -13.29
N ASP A 520 -35.06 29.02 -12.13
CA ASP A 520 -35.25 30.45 -11.83
C ASP A 520 -34.46 31.35 -12.79
N ILE A 521 -33.17 31.04 -13.01
CA ILE A 521 -32.34 31.75 -14.00
C ILE A 521 -32.99 31.70 -15.38
N GLY A 522 -33.53 30.54 -15.78
CA GLY A 522 -34.27 30.40 -17.04
C GLY A 522 -35.48 31.31 -17.15
N ILE A 523 -36.26 31.47 -16.06
CA ILE A 523 -37.41 32.37 -16.00
C ILE A 523 -36.96 33.84 -16.07
N ARG A 524 -35.97 34.23 -15.26
CA ARG A 524 -35.42 35.60 -15.25
C ARG A 524 -34.81 36.00 -16.59
N THR A 525 -34.10 35.08 -17.24
CA THR A 525 -33.47 35.32 -18.55
C THR A 525 -34.53 35.59 -19.62
N LYS A 526 -35.65 34.85 -19.63
CA LYS A 526 -36.77 35.11 -20.54
C LYS A 526 -37.36 36.51 -20.32
N LEU A 527 -37.60 36.89 -19.06
CA LEU A 527 -38.14 38.22 -18.73
C LEU A 527 -37.20 39.35 -19.17
N ILE A 528 -35.90 39.21 -18.93
CA ILE A 528 -34.88 40.19 -19.38
C ILE A 528 -34.87 40.29 -20.90
N THR A 529 -34.93 39.15 -21.60
CA THR A 529 -34.97 39.12 -23.07
C THR A 529 -36.19 39.85 -23.63
N ASP A 530 -37.37 39.63 -23.04
CA ASP A 530 -38.60 40.32 -23.43
C ASP A 530 -38.50 41.84 -23.20
N LEU A 531 -37.88 42.25 -22.08
CA LEU A 531 -37.67 43.66 -21.77
C LEU A 531 -36.68 44.32 -22.75
N ILE A 532 -35.59 43.65 -23.09
CA ILE A 532 -34.61 44.11 -24.09
C ILE A 532 -35.29 44.29 -25.44
N MET A 533 -36.13 43.33 -25.86
CA MET A 533 -36.87 43.42 -27.12
C MET A 533 -37.82 44.62 -27.13
N LYS A 534 -38.56 44.87 -26.04
CA LYS A 534 -39.42 46.07 -25.89
C LYS A 534 -38.61 47.36 -25.94
N LEU A 535 -37.47 47.42 -25.25
CA LEU A 535 -36.59 48.58 -25.24
C LEU A 535 -36.02 48.88 -26.64
N ALA A 536 -35.65 47.84 -27.39
CA ALA A 536 -35.14 47.97 -28.75
C ALA A 536 -36.20 48.57 -29.70
N LEU A 537 -37.45 48.11 -29.61
CA LEU A 537 -38.57 48.66 -30.39
C LEU A 537 -38.83 50.13 -30.06
N GLU A 538 -38.82 50.52 -28.78
CA GLU A 538 -38.98 51.92 -28.36
C GLU A 538 -37.81 52.81 -28.82
N ARG A 539 -36.57 52.31 -28.73
CA ARG A 539 -35.39 53.02 -29.26
C ARG A 539 -35.54 53.26 -30.77
N GLU A 540 -35.97 52.28 -31.53
CA GLU A 540 -36.21 52.43 -32.97
C GLU A 540 -37.31 53.45 -33.27
N ARG A 541 -38.43 53.40 -32.52
CA ARG A 541 -39.53 54.37 -32.64
C ARG A 541 -39.06 55.80 -32.37
N LEU A 542 -38.33 56.02 -31.27
CA LEU A 542 -37.79 57.33 -30.91
C LEU A 542 -36.78 57.83 -31.95
N HIS A 543 -35.91 56.95 -32.45
CA HIS A 543 -34.95 57.31 -33.50
C HIS A 543 -35.64 57.77 -34.79
N LYS A 544 -36.72 57.08 -35.21
CA LYS A 544 -37.57 57.51 -36.34
C LYS A 544 -38.18 58.89 -36.09
N GLN A 545 -38.71 59.16 -34.90
CA GLN A 545 -39.28 60.47 -34.53
C GLN A 545 -38.23 61.59 -34.57
N ILE A 546 -37.04 61.36 -34.00
CA ILE A 546 -35.92 62.33 -34.01
C ILE A 546 -35.49 62.63 -35.46
N SER A 547 -35.41 61.61 -36.31
CA SER A 547 -35.04 61.77 -37.73
C SER A 547 -36.06 62.66 -38.49
N LEU A 548 -37.36 62.48 -38.25
CA LEU A 548 -38.42 63.30 -38.83
C LEU A 548 -38.31 64.77 -38.38
N LEU A 549 -38.22 65.01 -37.07
CA LEU A 549 -38.06 66.36 -36.50
C LEU A 549 -36.80 67.06 -37.02
N THR A 550 -35.70 66.31 -37.19
CA THR A 550 -34.45 66.84 -37.72
C THR A 550 -34.60 67.29 -39.18
N LYS A 551 -35.32 66.51 -40.00
CA LYS A 551 -35.62 66.89 -41.39
C LYS A 551 -36.51 68.13 -41.45
N GLU A 552 -37.55 68.20 -40.62
CA GLU A 552 -38.46 69.34 -40.53
C GLU A 552 -37.72 70.61 -40.08
N LYS A 553 -36.92 70.53 -39.02
CA LYS A 553 -36.05 71.62 -38.56
C LYS A 553 -35.15 72.12 -39.70
N LYS A 554 -34.52 71.22 -40.45
CA LYS A 554 -33.67 71.57 -41.60
C LYS A 554 -34.45 72.29 -42.70
N PHE A 555 -35.69 71.88 -42.96
CA PHE A 555 -36.57 72.55 -43.93
C PHE A 555 -36.95 73.97 -43.47
N LEU A 556 -37.39 74.14 -42.21
CA LEU A 556 -37.73 75.44 -41.65
C LEU A 556 -36.54 76.41 -41.66
N LEU A 557 -35.34 75.93 -41.33
CA LEU A 557 -34.10 76.71 -41.38
C LEU A 557 -33.79 77.22 -42.78
N LYS A 558 -33.94 76.36 -43.81
CA LYS A 558 -33.80 76.77 -45.21
C LYS A 558 -34.85 77.82 -45.59
N ARG A 559 -36.09 77.68 -45.13
CA ARG A 559 -37.17 78.64 -45.39
C ARG A 559 -36.87 80.01 -44.76
N LEU A 560 -36.38 80.02 -43.50
CA LEU A 560 -35.93 81.24 -42.82
C LEU A 560 -34.78 81.93 -43.57
N GLN A 561 -33.77 81.16 -44.01
CA GLN A 561 -32.65 81.69 -44.81
C GLN A 561 -33.10 82.25 -46.17
N HIS A 562 -34.13 81.66 -46.79
CA HIS A 562 -34.70 82.20 -48.02
C HIS A 562 -35.46 83.51 -47.76
N MET A 563 -36.28 83.58 -46.71
CA MET A 563 -37.00 84.80 -46.34
C MET A 563 -36.06 85.94 -45.96
N SER A 564 -34.97 85.66 -45.24
CA SER A 564 -33.97 86.69 -44.90
C SER A 564 -33.25 87.26 -46.13
N LYS A 565 -33.21 86.52 -47.25
CA LYS A 565 -32.64 86.98 -48.53
C LYS A 565 -33.62 87.76 -49.41
N VAL A 566 -34.92 87.72 -49.12
CA VAL A 566 -35.97 88.42 -49.88
C VAL A 566 -36.34 89.77 -49.25
N ILE A 567 -35.92 90.01 -48.00
CA ILE A 567 -36.17 91.26 -47.24
C ILE A 567 -34.98 92.25 -47.32
N LEU A 568 -33.88 91.84 -47.98
CA LEU A 568 -32.79 92.70 -48.45
C LEU A 568 -32.95 92.90 -49.95
#